data_AF-A0A919GKJ7-F1
#
_entry.id   AF-A0A919GKJ7-F1
#
_cell.length_a   1.000
_cell.length_b   1.000
_cell.length_c   1.000
_cell.angle_alpha   90.00
_cell.angle_beta   90.00
_cell.angle_gamma   90.00
#
_symmetry.space_group_name_H-M   'P 1'
#
loop_
_entity.id
_entity.type
_entity.pdbx_description
1 polymer ?
#
loop_
_entity_poly.entity_id
_entity_poly.type
_entity_poly.pdbx_seq_one_letter_code
_entity_poly.pdbx_strand_id
1 'polypeptide(L)'
;MVFTRANETLGANWTLHDLRHSAAKRMVRDPKLSLTDVQWVLGHLHISTTEQYLEPAEDEVVTHMLAHHARQAAEPVKPVMPAPGYRSEVLQTLLGPAALGGGPA
;
A
#
# COMPACT_ATOMS: atom_id res chain seq x y z
N MET A 1 -39.37 2.27 -6.98
CA MET A 1 -38.51 2.92 -5.95
C MET A 1 -37.63 3.96 -6.64
N VAL A 2 -37.11 4.97 -5.92
CA VAL A 2 -36.19 5.98 -6.49
C VAL A 2 -34.97 5.32 -7.15
N PHE A 3 -34.42 4.27 -6.55
CA PHE A 3 -33.27 3.54 -7.08
C PHE A 3 -33.56 2.85 -8.42
N THR A 4 -34.73 2.22 -8.58
CA THR A 4 -35.15 1.61 -9.86
C THR A 4 -35.19 2.63 -10.98
N ARG A 5 -35.75 3.82 -10.72
CA ARG A 5 -35.83 4.91 -11.71
C ARG A 5 -34.45 5.45 -12.08
N ALA A 6 -33.55 5.55 -11.11
CA ALA A 6 -32.17 5.96 -11.37
C ALA A 6 -31.46 4.95 -12.29
N ASN A 7 -31.61 3.64 -12.03
CA ASN A 7 -31.09 2.60 -12.90
C ASN A 7 -31.66 2.67 -14.33
N GLU A 8 -32.97 2.84 -14.48
CA GLU A 8 -33.62 3.01 -15.79
C GLU A 8 -33.06 4.22 -16.56
N THR A 9 -32.89 5.36 -15.86
CA THR A 9 -32.35 6.59 -16.45
C THR A 9 -30.90 6.42 -16.91
N LEU A 10 -30.11 5.64 -16.16
CA LEU A 10 -28.70 5.38 -16.45
C LEU A 10 -28.48 4.21 -17.42
N GLY A 11 -29.54 3.47 -17.78
CA GLY A 11 -29.41 2.20 -18.51
C GLY A 11 -28.61 1.14 -17.73
N ALA A 12 -28.62 1.23 -16.40
CA ALA A 12 -27.86 0.36 -15.50
C ALA A 12 -28.76 -0.69 -14.83
N ASN A 13 -28.15 -1.71 -14.26
CA ASN A 13 -28.83 -2.82 -13.60
C ASN A 13 -28.31 -3.09 -12.17
N TRP A 14 -27.83 -2.04 -11.49
CA TRP A 14 -27.25 -2.19 -10.15
C TRP A 14 -28.29 -2.61 -9.12
N THR A 15 -27.85 -3.44 -8.19
CA THR A 15 -28.62 -3.90 -7.05
C THR A 15 -28.25 -3.10 -5.81
N LEU A 16 -29.09 -3.21 -4.75
CA LEU A 16 -28.70 -2.69 -3.43
C LEU A 16 -27.44 -3.40 -2.89
N HIS A 17 -27.20 -4.64 -3.33
CA HIS A 17 -26.02 -5.38 -2.95
C HIS A 17 -24.75 -4.78 -3.55
N ASP A 18 -24.80 -4.32 -4.80
CA ASP A 18 -23.68 -3.61 -5.46
C ASP A 18 -23.35 -2.31 -4.74
N LEU A 19 -24.37 -1.62 -4.24
CA LEU A 19 -24.22 -0.41 -3.43
C LEU A 19 -23.58 -0.71 -2.07
N ARG A 20 -23.98 -1.82 -1.42
CA ARG A 20 -23.34 -2.32 -0.20
C ARG A 20 -21.87 -2.65 -0.44
N HIS A 21 -21.55 -3.37 -1.51
CA HIS A 21 -20.15 -3.69 -1.86
C HIS A 21 -19.33 -2.43 -2.11
N SER A 22 -19.89 -1.48 -2.85
CA SER A 22 -19.27 -0.20 -3.17
C SER A 22 -19.02 0.66 -1.92
N ALA A 23 -19.93 0.66 -0.96
CA ALA A 23 -19.76 1.35 0.32
C ALA A 23 -18.70 0.66 1.18
N ALA A 24 -18.76 -0.67 1.29
CA ALA A 24 -17.79 -1.46 2.06
C ALA A 24 -16.35 -1.26 1.58
N LYS A 25 -16.11 -1.34 0.26
CA LYS A 25 -14.78 -1.07 -0.34
C LYS A 25 -14.26 0.34 -0.04
N ARG A 26 -15.14 1.35 0.05
CA ARG A 26 -14.74 2.71 0.41
C ARG A 26 -14.41 2.82 1.90
N MET A 27 -15.23 2.22 2.76
CA MET A 27 -15.03 2.26 4.21
C MET A 27 -13.72 1.59 4.62
N VAL A 28 -13.39 0.40 4.09
CA VAL A 28 -12.14 -0.30 4.44
C VAL A 28 -10.88 0.42 3.95
N ARG A 29 -11.01 1.34 3.00
CA ARG A 29 -9.90 2.18 2.49
C ARG A 29 -9.75 3.50 3.26
N ASP A 30 -10.70 3.84 4.14
CA ASP A 30 -10.58 5.03 4.97
C ASP A 30 -9.63 4.73 6.15
N PRO A 31 -8.47 5.42 6.24
CA PRO A 31 -7.53 5.21 7.34
C PRO A 31 -8.10 5.57 8.72
N LYS A 32 -9.26 6.25 8.79
CA LYS A 32 -9.96 6.60 10.03
C LYS A 32 -10.96 5.53 10.47
N LEU A 33 -11.19 4.48 9.69
CA LEU A 33 -12.09 3.38 10.03
C LEU A 33 -11.31 2.09 10.23
N SER A 34 -11.56 1.39 11.34
CA SER A 34 -11.04 0.05 11.53
C SER A 34 -11.90 -0.99 10.80
N LEU A 35 -11.32 -2.14 10.44
CA LEU A 35 -12.07 -3.23 9.82
C LEU A 35 -13.22 -3.74 10.73
N THR A 36 -13.02 -3.70 12.05
CA THR A 36 -14.03 -4.05 13.04
C THR A 36 -15.20 -3.07 13.08
N ASP A 37 -14.96 -1.77 12.87
CA ASP A 37 -16.05 -0.78 12.74
C ASP A 37 -16.87 -1.04 11.48
N VAL A 38 -16.19 -1.35 10.38
CA VAL A 38 -16.85 -1.72 9.11
C VAL A 38 -17.68 -3.00 9.28
N GLN A 39 -17.15 -4.00 9.98
CA GLN A 39 -17.89 -5.22 10.30
C GLN A 39 -19.18 -4.90 11.07
N TRP A 40 -19.10 -4.02 12.07
CA TRP A 40 -20.25 -3.64 12.89
C TRP A 40 -21.31 -2.91 12.06
N VAL A 41 -20.90 -1.93 11.25
CA VAL A 41 -21.79 -1.20 10.33
C VAL A 41 -22.49 -2.14 9.35
N LEU A 42 -21.77 -3.15 8.84
CA LEU A 42 -22.30 -4.11 7.90
C LEU A 42 -23.14 -5.21 8.57
N GLY A 43 -23.08 -5.34 9.90
CA GLY A 43 -23.77 -6.40 10.64
C GLY A 43 -23.26 -7.80 10.31
N HIS A 44 -21.97 -7.93 9.99
CA HIS A 44 -21.36 -9.23 9.70
C HIS A 44 -21.04 -9.98 10.99
N LEU A 45 -21.49 -11.24 11.06
CA LEU A 45 -21.23 -12.12 12.21
C LEU A 45 -19.74 -12.44 12.37
N HIS A 46 -19.04 -12.67 11.25
CA HIS A 46 -17.63 -13.03 11.23
C HIS A 46 -16.81 -11.94 10.54
N ILE A 47 -15.64 -11.63 11.11
CA ILE A 47 -14.71 -10.66 10.53
C ILE A 47 -14.25 -11.11 9.13
N SER A 48 -14.13 -12.42 8.90
CA SER A 48 -13.77 -12.98 7.59
C SER A 48 -14.76 -12.65 6.48
N THR A 49 -16.05 -12.46 6.80
CA THR A 49 -17.04 -11.96 5.83
C THR A 49 -16.80 -10.49 5.48
N THR A 50 -16.09 -9.72 6.32
CA THR A 50 -15.70 -8.33 6.03
C THR A 50 -14.34 -8.28 5.34
N GLU A 51 -13.44 -9.21 5.63
CA GLU A 51 -12.12 -9.32 5.01
C GLU A 51 -12.17 -9.44 3.48
N GLN A 52 -13.26 -9.97 2.90
CA GLN A 52 -13.47 -9.98 1.44
C GLN A 52 -13.38 -8.60 0.78
N TYR A 53 -13.52 -7.51 1.54
CA TYR A 53 -13.38 -6.15 1.02
C TYR A 53 -11.95 -5.62 1.03
N LEU A 54 -11.02 -6.31 1.70
CA LEU A 54 -9.61 -5.91 1.76
C LEU A 54 -8.85 -6.22 0.48
N GLU A 55 -9.39 -7.05 -0.39
CA GLU A 55 -8.76 -7.40 -1.66
C GLU A 55 -8.62 -6.14 -2.53
N PRO A 56 -7.39 -5.67 -2.78
CA PRO A 56 -7.15 -4.51 -3.64
C PRO A 56 -7.38 -4.89 -5.10
N ALA A 57 -7.70 -3.89 -5.93
CA ALA A 57 -7.68 -4.08 -7.38
C ALA A 57 -6.24 -4.19 -7.89
N GLU A 58 -6.03 -4.86 -9.04
CA GLU A 58 -4.68 -5.11 -9.58
C GLU A 58 -3.90 -3.81 -9.83
N ASP A 59 -4.56 -2.79 -10.36
CA ASP A 59 -4.00 -1.45 -10.60
C ASP A 59 -3.58 -0.75 -9.30
N GLU A 60 -4.36 -0.92 -8.23
CA GLU A 60 -4.03 -0.43 -6.89
C GLU A 60 -2.77 -1.12 -6.36
N VAL A 61 -2.64 -2.45 -6.53
CA VAL A 61 -1.45 -3.21 -6.12
C VAL A 61 -0.21 -2.70 -6.86
N VAL A 62 -0.29 -2.56 -8.18
CA VAL A 62 0.82 -2.05 -9.00
C VAL A 62 1.23 -0.66 -8.52
N THR A 63 0.26 0.24 -8.31
CA THR A 63 0.51 1.60 -7.83
C THR A 63 1.19 1.60 -6.47
N HIS A 64 0.70 0.79 -5.51
CA HIS A 64 1.29 0.68 -4.18
C HIS A 64 2.71 0.13 -4.19
N MET A 65 2.99 -0.87 -5.02
CA MET A 65 4.32 -1.48 -5.14
C MET A 65 5.32 -0.51 -5.77
N LEU A 66 4.94 0.20 -6.83
CA LEU A 66 5.79 1.23 -7.43
C LEU A 66 6.10 2.34 -6.43
N ALA A 67 5.08 2.82 -5.70
CA ALA A 67 5.27 3.84 -4.67
C ALA A 67 6.17 3.33 -3.52
N HIS A 68 6.06 2.06 -3.13
CA HIS A 68 6.94 1.45 -2.14
C HIS A 68 8.39 1.43 -2.60
N HIS A 69 8.67 0.97 -3.81
CA HIS A 69 10.03 0.94 -4.36
C HIS A 69 10.61 2.34 -4.53
N ALA A 70 9.81 3.32 -4.96
CA ALA A 70 10.25 4.71 -5.04
C ALA A 70 10.67 5.27 -3.68
N ARG A 71 9.91 4.98 -2.60
CA ARG A 71 10.29 5.35 -1.23
C ARG A 71 11.59 4.69 -0.81
N GLN A 72 11.76 3.39 -1.08
CA GLN A 72 13.00 2.68 -0.75
C GLN A 72 14.21 3.22 -1.52
N ALA A 73 14.05 3.60 -2.78
CA ALA A 73 15.12 4.19 -3.58
C ALA A 73 15.51 5.60 -3.09
N ALA A 74 14.57 6.33 -2.48
CA ALA A 74 14.80 7.65 -1.92
C ALA A 74 15.40 7.61 -0.51
N GLU A 75 15.33 6.47 0.19
CA GLU A 75 15.99 6.30 1.49
C GLU A 75 17.50 6.49 1.32
N PRO A 76 18.13 7.37 2.13
CA PRO A 76 19.56 7.60 2.03
C PRO A 76 20.29 6.28 2.29
N VAL A 77 21.16 5.89 1.35
CA VAL A 77 22.03 4.73 1.52
C VAL A 77 22.86 4.99 2.77
N LYS A 78 22.52 4.27 3.86
CA LYS A 78 23.32 4.32 5.07
C LYS A 78 24.69 3.76 4.70
N PRO A 79 25.78 4.54 4.78
CA PRO A 79 27.08 4.04 4.38
C PRO A 79 27.38 2.79 5.20
N VAL A 80 27.57 1.67 4.49
CA VAL A 80 27.95 0.42 5.12
C VAL A 80 29.33 0.65 5.70
N MET A 81 29.41 0.80 7.02
CA MET A 81 30.70 0.84 7.69
C MET A 81 31.39 -0.50 7.46
N PRO A 82 32.64 -0.51 6.99
CA PRO A 82 33.39 -1.75 6.88
C PRO A 82 33.45 -2.43 8.24
N ALA A 83 33.39 -3.77 8.23
CA ALA A 83 33.54 -4.54 9.46
C ALA A 83 34.85 -4.15 10.19
N PRO A 84 34.88 -4.14 11.53
CA PRO A 84 36.10 -3.83 12.28
C PRO A 84 37.26 -4.75 11.85
N GLY A 85 38.45 -4.18 11.62
CA GLY A 85 39.65 -4.93 11.25
C GLY A 85 40.10 -4.78 9.80
N TYR A 86 39.28 -4.19 8.92
CA TYR A 86 39.73 -3.81 7.58
C TYR A 86 40.43 -2.46 7.59
N ARG A 87 41.61 -2.40 6.94
CA ARG A 87 42.35 -1.15 6.73
C ARG A 87 41.71 -0.33 5.62
N SER A 88 41.56 0.98 5.83
CA SER A 88 40.99 1.91 4.87
C SER A 88 41.70 1.89 3.52
N GLU A 89 43.03 1.78 3.52
CA GLU A 89 43.85 1.77 2.30
C GLU A 89 43.58 0.55 1.41
N VAL A 90 43.38 -0.61 2.04
CA VAL A 90 43.09 -1.87 1.34
C VAL A 90 41.71 -1.79 0.70
N LEU A 91 40.72 -1.29 1.45
CA LEU A 91 39.37 -1.13 0.94
C LEU A 91 39.32 -0.12 -0.22
N GLN A 92 40.06 0.99 -0.15
CA GLN A 92 40.18 1.95 -1.26
C GLN A 92 40.81 1.32 -2.52
N THR A 93 41.80 0.45 -2.34
CA THR A 93 42.46 -0.27 -3.45
C THR A 93 41.50 -1.27 -4.11
N LEU A 94 40.69 -1.98 -3.32
CA LEU A 94 39.78 -3.01 -3.81
C LEU A 94 38.47 -2.46 -4.38
N LEU A 95 37.93 -1.37 -3.79
CA LEU A 95 36.58 -0.87 -4.09
C LEU A 95 36.58 0.49 -4.82
N GLY A 96 37.73 1.15 -4.90
CA GLY A 96 37.87 2.50 -5.45
C GLY A 96 37.42 3.62 -4.48
N PRO A 97 37.85 4.86 -4.70
CA PRO A 97 37.65 5.98 -3.76
C PRO A 97 36.18 6.41 -3.59
N ALA A 98 35.31 6.16 -4.57
CA ALA A 98 33.90 6.54 -4.52
C ALA A 98 33.05 5.62 -3.62
N ALA A 99 33.52 4.40 -3.32
CA ALA A 99 32.73 3.38 -2.63
C ALA A 99 32.67 3.53 -1.10
N LEU A 100 33.50 4.40 -0.50
CA LEU A 100 33.65 4.49 0.97
C LEU A 100 33.18 5.80 1.60
N GLY A 101 32.47 6.66 0.86
CA GLY A 101 31.70 7.78 1.43
C GLY A 101 32.48 8.79 2.29
N GLY A 102 33.80 8.93 2.10
CA GLY A 102 34.64 9.89 2.83
C GLY A 102 35.23 10.93 1.89
N GLY A 103 34.71 12.16 1.93
CA GLY A 103 35.38 13.31 1.33
C GLY A 103 36.67 13.67 2.10
N PRO A 104 37.69 14.25 1.45
CA PRO A 104 38.97 14.54 2.08
C PRO A 104 38.85 15.68 3.10
N ALA A 105 39.48 15.49 4.26
CA ALA A 105 39.75 16.52 5.27
C ALA A 105 41.00 17.32 4.93
#